data_AF-A0A948C730-F1
#
_entry.id   AF-A0A948C730-F1
#
_cell.length_a   1.000
_cell.length_b   1.000
_cell.length_c   1.000
_cell.angle_alpha   90.00
_cell.angle_beta   90.00
_cell.angle_gamma   90.00
#
_symmetry.space_group_name_H-M   'P 1'
#
loop_
_entity.id
_entity.type
_entity.pdbx_description
1 polymer ?
#
loop_
_entity_poly.entity_id
_entity_poly.type
_entity_poly.pdbx_seq_one_letter_code
_entity_poly.pdbx_strand_id
1 'polypeptide(L)'
;MTFFFVLQNTVNAQENTVQSVEYKTTRLPKYKAKSFAYLVRETQQIVPDFGFEEEVEPVYDLILDDSFQKYLSVDTPFENIEYIPIDLSPIDSSFTANYSKKYYLRKEAGEQFADMAWHFWNEFGGDKIWIASAYRSKALQDSMLKNGCSRTRCAQA
;
A
#
# COMPACT_ATOMS: atom_id res chain seq x y z
N MET A 1 -3.15 13.38 9.20
CA MET A 1 -2.09 12.60 9.86
C MET A 1 -1.63 11.64 8.79
N THR A 2 -0.87 12.21 7.86
CA THR A 2 -0.44 11.58 6.64
C THR A 2 0.60 10.50 6.97
N PHE A 3 0.41 9.28 6.48
CA PHE A 3 1.48 8.30 6.41
C PHE A 3 2.52 8.81 5.41
N PHE A 4 3.61 9.41 5.92
CA PHE A 4 4.76 9.73 5.11
C PHE A 4 5.73 8.54 5.13
N PHE A 5 5.76 7.80 4.03
CA PHE A 5 6.95 7.01 3.69
C PHE A 5 8.03 8.00 3.23
N VAL A 6 8.95 8.35 4.12
CA VAL A 6 10.17 9.07 3.72
C VAL A 6 11.17 8.03 3.25
N LEU A 7 11.17 7.73 1.95
CA LEU A 7 12.27 7.06 1.27
C LEU A 7 13.36 8.12 1.01
N GLN A 8 14.44 8.10 1.79
CA GLN A 8 15.62 8.90 1.46
C GLN A 8 16.48 8.10 0.47
N ASN A 9 16.35 8.41 -0.80
CA ASN A 9 17.25 7.92 -1.83
C ASN A 9 18.43 8.90 -1.94
N THR A 10 19.64 8.50 -1.57
CA THR A 10 20.87 9.20 -1.96
C THR A 10 21.26 8.74 -3.36
N VAL A 11 20.74 9.43 -4.38
CA VAL A 11 21.20 9.25 -5.77
C VAL A 11 22.25 10.32 -6.05
N ASN A 12 23.49 9.91 -6.31
CA ASN A 12 24.53 10.78 -6.84
C ASN A 12 24.10 11.25 -8.24
N ALA A 13 23.59 12.47 -8.32
CA ALA A 13 23.15 13.08 -9.57
C ALA A 13 24.37 13.45 -10.43
N GLN A 14 24.58 12.74 -11.52
CA GLN A 14 25.21 13.34 -12.70
C GLN A 14 24.11 14.01 -13.53
N GLU A 15 24.27 15.31 -13.74
CA GLU A 15 23.40 16.14 -14.57
C GLU A 15 23.32 15.58 -15.99
N ASN A 16 22.11 15.23 -16.42
CA ASN A 16 21.78 15.16 -17.84
C ASN A 16 20.40 15.80 -18.07
N THR A 17 20.42 16.76 -18.97
CA THR A 17 19.34 17.60 -19.49
C THR A 17 18.01 16.89 -19.72
N VAL A 18 16.94 17.44 -19.15
CA VAL A 18 15.55 17.00 -19.35
C VAL A 18 15.04 17.49 -20.71
N GLN A 19 14.86 16.58 -21.66
CA GLN A 19 13.92 16.77 -22.77
C GLN A 19 12.51 16.44 -22.29
N SER A 20 11.57 17.35 -22.52
CA SER A 20 10.15 17.17 -22.20
C SER A 20 9.55 16.00 -23.00
N VAL A 21 9.11 14.95 -22.31
CA VAL A 21 8.34 13.86 -22.91
C VAL A 21 6.85 14.17 -22.73
N GLU A 22 6.18 14.37 -23.86
CA GLU A 22 4.74 14.56 -24.00
C GLU A 22 4.02 13.22 -23.79
N TYR A 23 3.23 13.09 -22.72
CA TYR A 23 2.49 11.85 -22.44
C TYR A 23 1.26 11.73 -23.35
N LYS A 24 1.34 10.89 -24.38
CA LYS A 24 0.17 10.46 -25.16
C LYS A 24 -0.72 9.57 -24.29
N THR A 25 -1.99 9.95 -24.14
CA THR A 25 -3.05 9.16 -23.51
C THR A 25 -3.26 7.85 -24.29
N THR A 26 -2.77 6.74 -23.73
CA THR A 26 -3.01 5.40 -24.28
C THR A 26 -4.44 4.98 -23.96
N ARG A 27 -5.25 4.74 -25.00
CA ARG A 27 -6.60 4.19 -24.87
C ARG A 27 -6.54 2.81 -24.19
N LEU A 28 -7.40 2.59 -23.19
CA LEU A 28 -7.59 1.30 -22.52
C LEU A 28 -7.90 0.18 -23.55
N PRO A 29 -7.37 -1.04 -23.37
CA PRO A 29 -7.67 -2.14 -24.28
C PRO A 29 -9.13 -2.56 -24.15
N LYS A 30 -9.84 -2.65 -25.28
CA LYS A 30 -11.16 -3.26 -25.38
C LYS A 30 -11.02 -4.77 -25.13
N TYR A 31 -11.56 -5.26 -24.02
CA TYR A 31 -11.64 -6.70 -23.77
C TYR A 31 -12.64 -7.34 -24.75
N LYS A 32 -12.20 -8.36 -25.49
CA LYS A 32 -13.05 -9.21 -26.33
C LYS A 32 -13.76 -10.24 -25.44
N ALA A 33 -15.08 -10.19 -25.41
CA ALA A 33 -15.89 -11.26 -24.82
C ALA A 33 -15.61 -12.60 -25.54
N LYS A 34 -15.39 -13.67 -24.76
CA LYS A 34 -15.32 -15.05 -25.26
C LYS A 34 -16.70 -15.69 -25.12
N SER A 35 -17.33 -16.06 -26.23
CA SER A 35 -18.55 -16.88 -26.24
C SER A 35 -18.20 -18.34 -26.02
N PHE A 36 -18.82 -19.00 -25.05
CA PHE A 36 -18.86 -20.47 -24.97
C PHE A 36 -20.24 -20.95 -25.42
N ALA A 37 -20.28 -21.79 -26.45
CA ALA A 37 -21.50 -22.45 -26.91
C ALA A 37 -21.54 -23.87 -26.33
N TYR A 38 -22.57 -24.19 -25.54
CA TYR A 38 -22.89 -25.56 -25.17
C TYR A 38 -23.93 -26.11 -26.16
N LEU A 39 -23.66 -27.30 -26.70
CA LEU A 39 -24.62 -28.04 -27.52
C LEU A 39 -25.58 -28.79 -26.60
N VAL A 40 -26.85 -28.37 -26.57
CA VAL A 40 -27.95 -29.18 -26.03
C VAL A 40 -28.94 -29.44 -27.17
N ARG A 41 -29.21 -30.71 -27.41
CA ARG A 41 -30.10 -31.21 -28.47
C ARG A 41 -31.57 -30.83 -28.17
N GLU A 42 -32.18 -30.25 -29.20
CA GLU A 42 -33.60 -30.20 -29.55
C GLU A 42 -34.62 -29.50 -28.62
N THR A 43 -35.04 -28.34 -29.13
CA THR A 43 -36.36 -27.70 -29.00
C THR A 43 -36.79 -27.19 -27.62
N GLN A 44 -36.27 -26.02 -27.25
CA GLN A 44 -37.07 -24.97 -26.62
C GLN A 44 -36.33 -23.63 -26.80
N GLN A 45 -37.09 -22.57 -27.08
CA GLN A 45 -36.58 -21.23 -27.38
C GLN A 45 -35.59 -20.77 -26.32
N ILE A 46 -34.38 -20.41 -26.76
CA ILE A 46 -33.38 -19.76 -25.93
C ILE A 46 -33.88 -18.33 -25.70
N VAL A 47 -34.57 -18.09 -24.59
CA VAL A 47 -34.66 -16.73 -24.05
C VAL A 47 -33.26 -16.44 -23.49
N PRO A 48 -32.54 -15.42 -23.96
CA PRO A 48 -31.31 -15.02 -23.32
C PRO A 48 -31.65 -14.59 -21.90
N ASP A 49 -31.26 -15.43 -20.93
CA ASP A 49 -31.18 -15.04 -19.54
C ASP A 49 -30.01 -14.05 -19.45
N PHE A 50 -30.33 -12.76 -19.58
CA PHE A 50 -29.40 -11.70 -19.25
C PHE A 50 -29.27 -11.70 -17.73
N GLY A 51 -28.44 -12.60 -17.21
CA GLY A 51 -27.97 -12.51 -15.84
C GLY A 51 -27.40 -11.10 -15.66
N PHE A 52 -28.10 -10.27 -14.89
CA PHE A 52 -27.53 -9.04 -14.38
C PHE A 52 -26.42 -9.48 -13.45
N GLU A 53 -25.17 -9.41 -13.90
CA GLU A 53 -24.04 -9.32 -12.96
C GLU A 53 -24.28 -8.04 -12.18
N GLU A 54 -24.85 -8.18 -10.99
CA GLU A 54 -24.95 -7.09 -10.02
C GLU A 54 -23.50 -6.60 -9.81
N GLU A 55 -23.20 -5.40 -10.31
CA GLU A 55 -21.93 -4.75 -10.05
C GLU A 55 -21.83 -4.59 -8.54
N VAL A 56 -21.08 -5.48 -7.90
CA VAL A 56 -20.79 -5.40 -6.47
C VAL A 56 -19.95 -4.15 -6.29
N GLU A 57 -20.58 -3.08 -5.81
CA GLU A 57 -19.84 -1.88 -5.44
C GLU A 57 -18.84 -2.23 -4.34
N PRO A 58 -17.58 -1.77 -4.45
CA PRO A 58 -16.58 -2.02 -3.43
C PRO A 58 -17.02 -1.39 -2.10
N VAL A 59 -17.14 -2.21 -1.06
CA VAL A 59 -17.40 -1.72 0.30
C VAL A 59 -16.07 -1.31 0.91
N TYR A 60 -15.95 -0.03 1.27
CA TYR A 60 -14.77 0.53 1.94
C TYR A 60 -15.00 0.64 3.45
N ASP A 61 -14.00 0.26 4.24
CA ASP A 61 -14.02 0.46 5.68
C ASP A 61 -13.14 1.66 6.03
N LEU A 62 -13.76 2.82 6.22
CA LEU A 62 -13.03 4.05 6.56
C LEU A 62 -13.08 4.37 8.06
N ILE A 63 -13.69 3.51 8.87
CA ILE A 63 -14.08 3.82 10.26
C ILE A 63 -13.25 3.01 11.24
N LEU A 64 -13.13 1.69 11.05
CA LEU A 64 -12.51 0.83 12.05
C LEU A 64 -11.01 1.10 12.18
N ASP A 65 -10.51 1.07 13.42
CA ASP A 65 -9.08 1.24 13.71
C ASP A 65 -8.20 0.15 13.07
N ASP A 66 -8.76 -1.06 12.87
CA ASP A 66 -8.13 -2.18 12.18
C ASP A 66 -8.27 -2.12 10.65
N SER A 67 -8.84 -1.06 10.09
CA SER A 67 -8.91 -0.91 8.64
C SER A 67 -7.59 -0.43 8.04
N PHE A 68 -7.16 -1.06 6.94
CA PHE A 68 -6.06 -0.55 6.11
C PHE A 68 -6.43 0.71 5.31
N GLN A 69 -7.72 1.04 5.24
CA GLN A 69 -8.24 2.16 4.45
C GLN A 69 -8.60 3.37 5.31
N LYS A 70 -8.57 3.25 6.65
CA LYS A 70 -8.84 4.35 7.57
C LYS A 70 -7.82 5.48 7.35
N TYR A 71 -8.32 6.67 7.07
CA TYR A 71 -7.49 7.87 7.01
C TYR A 71 -7.33 8.46 8.41
N LEU A 72 -6.09 8.52 8.88
CA LEU A 72 -5.78 9.12 10.18
C LEU A 72 -5.50 10.61 10.01
N SER A 73 -6.05 11.42 10.90
CA SER A 73 -5.82 12.86 10.93
C SER A 73 -5.90 13.48 12.32
N VAL A 74 -5.50 14.75 12.44
CA VAL A 74 -5.70 15.51 13.68
C VAL A 74 -7.18 15.58 14.01
N ASP A 75 -7.99 15.73 12.96
CA ASP A 75 -9.45 15.77 13.01
C ASP A 75 -10.07 14.37 12.94
N THR A 76 -9.27 13.31 12.79
CA THR A 76 -9.72 11.92 12.59
C THR A 76 -8.76 10.94 13.26
N PRO A 77 -8.68 10.95 14.60
CA PRO A 77 -7.79 10.06 15.33
C PRO A 77 -8.30 8.60 15.30
N PHE A 78 -7.51 7.70 15.87
CA PHE A 78 -8.02 6.39 16.28
C PHE A 78 -9.17 6.55 17.28
N GLU A 79 -10.14 5.65 17.23
CA GLU A 79 -11.21 5.59 18.24
C GLU A 79 -10.63 5.10 19.57
N ASN A 80 -9.76 4.09 19.51
CA ASN A 80 -8.94 3.66 20.61
C ASN A 80 -7.56 4.34 20.55
N ILE A 81 -7.32 5.30 21.45
CA ILE A 81 -6.06 6.05 21.53
C ILE A 81 -4.85 5.15 21.81
N GLU A 82 -5.05 4.03 22.51
CA GLU A 82 -4.01 3.04 22.82
C GLU A 82 -4.06 1.83 21.87
N TYR A 83 -4.60 2.04 20.65
CA TYR A 83 -4.69 1.00 19.64
C TYR A 83 -3.32 0.37 19.32
N ILE A 84 -3.28 -0.96 19.36
CA ILE A 84 -2.16 -1.79 18.94
C ILE A 84 -2.74 -2.86 18.01
N PRO A 85 -2.27 -2.97 16.76
CA PRO A 85 -2.74 -4.02 15.86
C PRO A 85 -2.47 -5.42 16.41
N ILE A 86 -3.46 -6.30 16.37
CA ILE A 86 -3.35 -7.68 16.86
C ILE A 86 -2.42 -8.55 16.02
N ASP A 87 -2.22 -8.18 14.76
CA ASP A 87 -1.44 -8.89 13.74
C ASP A 87 -0.08 -8.23 13.49
N LEU A 88 0.41 -7.45 14.46
CA LEU A 88 1.70 -6.79 14.38
C LEU A 88 2.84 -7.82 14.42
N SER A 89 3.67 -7.84 13.36
CA SER A 89 4.79 -8.78 13.23
C SER A 89 6.07 -8.09 12.72
N PRO A 90 7.25 -8.64 13.02
CA PRO A 90 8.50 -8.18 12.41
C PRO A 90 8.44 -8.28 10.89
N ILE A 91 9.04 -7.31 10.18
CA ILE A 91 9.17 -7.37 8.71
C ILE A 91 10.19 -8.45 8.35
N ASP A 92 9.76 -9.46 7.61
CA ASP A 92 10.64 -10.53 7.10
C ASP A 92 11.09 -10.22 5.66
N SER A 93 12.20 -9.50 5.53
CA SER A 93 12.78 -9.18 4.22
C SER A 93 14.31 -9.20 4.30
N SER A 94 14.95 -9.89 3.35
CA SER A 94 16.40 -9.88 3.14
C SER A 94 16.87 -8.75 2.20
N PHE A 95 15.92 -8.01 1.63
CA PHE A 95 16.12 -6.98 0.61
C PHE A 95 16.16 -5.55 1.19
N THR A 96 16.31 -5.43 2.50
CA THR A 96 16.49 -4.14 3.20
C THR A 96 17.95 -3.90 3.59
N ALA A 97 18.36 -2.64 3.62
CA ALA A 97 19.73 -2.23 3.94
C ALA A 97 20.05 -2.36 5.45
N ASN A 98 19.03 -2.26 6.29
CA ASN A 98 19.10 -2.45 7.73
C ASN A 98 18.33 -3.70 8.17
N TYR A 99 18.52 -4.12 9.43
CA TYR A 99 17.90 -5.33 9.97
C TYR A 99 16.37 -5.15 10.08
N SER A 100 15.64 -5.66 9.08
CA SER A 100 14.18 -5.49 8.93
C SER A 100 13.40 -5.97 10.14
N LYS A 101 13.86 -7.04 10.81
CA LYS A 101 13.17 -7.65 11.96
C LYS A 101 13.15 -6.78 13.21
N LYS A 102 13.82 -5.63 13.23
CA LYS A 102 13.64 -4.58 14.26
C LYS A 102 12.41 -3.72 14.02
N TYR A 103 11.85 -3.75 12.82
CA TYR A 103 10.71 -2.95 12.40
C TYR A 103 9.48 -3.84 12.31
N TYR A 104 8.36 -3.28 12.73
CA TYR A 104 7.10 -4.01 12.85
C TYR A 104 6.05 -3.33 11.98
N LEU A 105 5.28 -4.16 11.27
CA LEU A 105 4.11 -3.77 10.49
C LEU A 105 3.02 -4.81 10.76
N ARG A 106 1.76 -4.45 10.45
CA ARG A 106 0.71 -5.47 10.35
C ARG A 106 1.11 -6.49 9.31
N LYS A 107 0.78 -7.76 9.55
CA LYS A 107 1.25 -8.90 8.76
C LYS A 107 1.14 -8.66 7.24
N GLU A 108 -0.05 -8.31 6.76
CA GLU A 108 -0.30 -8.06 5.33
C GLU A 108 0.57 -6.92 4.78
N ALA A 109 0.64 -5.79 5.48
CA ALA A 109 1.50 -4.67 5.07
C ALA A 109 2.99 -5.03 5.08
N GLY A 110 3.42 -5.88 6.01
CA GLY A 110 4.79 -6.41 6.08
C GLY A 110 5.13 -7.31 4.89
N GLU A 111 4.20 -8.18 4.49
CA GLU A 111 4.34 -9.06 3.32
C GLU A 111 4.42 -8.24 2.03
N GLN A 112 3.52 -7.27 1.85
CA GLN A 112 3.54 -6.38 0.68
C GLN A 112 4.80 -5.50 0.63
N PHE A 113 5.29 -5.03 1.78
CA PHE A 113 6.55 -4.31 1.85
C PHE A 113 7.74 -5.19 1.45
N ALA A 114 7.77 -6.45 1.90
CA ALA A 114 8.85 -7.38 1.56
C ALA A 114 8.87 -7.69 0.05
N ASP A 115 7.69 -7.86 -0.56
CA ASP A 115 7.52 -8.04 -2.00
C ASP A 115 8.01 -6.81 -2.79
N MET A 116 7.59 -5.60 -2.37
CA MET A 116 8.08 -4.35 -2.94
C MET A 116 9.60 -4.21 -2.83
N ALA A 117 10.19 -4.57 -1.69
CA ALA A 117 11.63 -4.50 -1.48
C ALA A 117 12.40 -5.48 -2.38
N TRP A 118 11.84 -6.68 -2.62
CA TRP A 118 12.39 -7.63 -3.59
C TRP A 118 12.34 -7.07 -5.02
N HIS A 119 11.21 -6.50 -5.43
CA HIS A 119 11.08 -5.86 -6.75
C HIS A 119 12.06 -4.69 -6.92
N PHE A 120 12.21 -3.83 -5.91
CA PHE A 120 13.20 -2.75 -5.92
C PHE A 120 14.63 -3.29 -6.07
N TRP A 121 14.98 -4.33 -5.31
CA TRP A 121 16.30 -4.94 -5.38
C TRP A 121 16.62 -5.47 -6.78
N ASN A 122 15.66 -6.12 -7.45
CA ASN A 122 15.84 -6.63 -8.81
C ASN A 122 15.99 -5.51 -9.84
N GLU A 123 15.15 -4.47 -9.76
CA GLU A 123 15.12 -3.37 -10.73
C GLU A 123 16.38 -2.48 -10.62
N PHE A 124 16.88 -2.27 -9.41
CA PHE A 124 17.98 -1.35 -9.13
C PHE A 124 19.32 -2.06 -8.87
N GLY A 125 19.55 -3.20 -9.53
CA GLY A 125 20.88 -3.84 -9.58
C GLY A 125 21.41 -4.29 -8.22
N GLY A 126 20.52 -4.59 -7.28
CA GLY A 126 20.86 -5.05 -5.95
C GLY A 126 20.85 -3.99 -4.85
N ASP A 127 20.46 -2.75 -5.16
CA ASP A 127 20.22 -1.70 -4.17
C ASP A 127 19.10 -2.10 -3.20
N LYS A 128 19.21 -1.61 -1.96
CA LYS A 128 18.31 -2.02 -0.86
C LYS A 128 17.62 -0.83 -0.23
N ILE A 129 16.36 -1.03 0.15
CA ILE A 129 15.57 -0.02 0.84
C ILE A 129 16.04 0.11 2.29
N TRP A 130 16.25 1.35 2.75
CA TRP A 130 16.51 1.65 4.16
C TRP A 130 15.21 1.97 4.88
N ILE A 131 14.89 1.24 5.95
CA ILE A 131 13.71 1.51 6.77
C ILE A 131 14.04 2.60 7.79
N ALA A 132 13.49 3.80 7.59
CA ALA A 132 13.64 4.91 8.55
C ALA A 132 12.76 4.72 9.80
N SER A 133 11.51 4.28 9.61
CA SER A 133 10.58 3.96 10.70
C SER A 133 9.41 3.11 10.21
N ALA A 134 8.74 2.43 11.14
CA ALA A 134 7.52 1.64 10.89
C ALA A 134 6.50 1.92 12.02
N TYR A 135 5.87 0.89 12.59
CA TYR A 135 4.95 1.03 13.71
C TYR A 135 5.55 1.83 14.89
N ARG A 136 4.71 2.68 15.50
CA ARG A 136 5.03 3.46 16.70
C ARG A 136 3.83 3.42 17.64
N SER A 137 4.06 3.08 18.90
CA SER A 137 3.02 3.11 19.93
C SER A 137 2.70 4.54 20.37
N LYS A 138 1.53 4.73 20.97
CA LYS A 138 1.13 6.00 21.58
C LYS A 138 2.14 6.51 22.60
N ALA A 139 2.60 5.64 23.50
CA ALA A 139 3.61 5.98 24.50
C ALA A 139 4.94 6.47 23.88
N LEU A 140 5.39 5.83 22.78
CA LEU A 140 6.59 6.27 22.07
C LEU A 140 6.36 7.62 21.39
N GLN A 141 5.22 7.78 20.72
CA GLN A 141 4.84 9.04 20.08
C GLN A 141 4.79 10.19 21.09
N ASP A 142 4.20 10.00 22.26
CA ASP A 142 4.14 11.00 23.32
C ASP A 142 5.52 11.36 23.87
N SER A 143 6.38 10.37 24.06
CA SER A 143 7.76 10.59 24.47
C SER A 143 8.52 11.43 23.43
N MET A 144 8.34 11.15 22.14
CA MET A 144 8.95 11.92 21.06
C MET A 144 8.44 13.36 21.03
N LEU A 145 7.13 13.58 21.21
CA LEU A 145 6.54 14.92 21.25
C LEU A 145 7.05 15.72 22.46
N LYS A 146 7.14 15.11 23.65
CA LYS A 146 7.64 15.76 24.87
C LYS A 146 9.11 16.15 24.78
N ASN A 147 9.94 15.32 24.15
CA ASN A 147 11.39 15.52 24.08
C ASN A 147 11.83 16.43 22.92
N GLY A 148 10.88 17.07 22.21
CA GLY A 148 11.19 17.92 21.06
C GLY A 148 11.45 17.08 19.82
N CYS A 149 10.37 16.73 19.12
CA CYS A 149 10.51 16.05 17.84
C CYS A 149 10.71 17.05 16.71
N SER A 150 11.72 16.84 15.86
CA SER A 150 11.81 17.62 14.62
C SER A 150 10.59 17.33 13.75
N ARG A 151 10.06 18.37 13.08
CA ARG A 151 8.91 18.23 12.15
C ARG A 151 9.13 17.16 11.07
N THR A 152 10.39 16.89 10.72
CA THR A 152 10.78 15.86 9.76
C THR A 152 10.70 14.42 10.28
N ARG A 153 10.63 14.18 11.59
CA ARG A 153 10.66 12.84 12.19
C ARG A 153 9.36 12.43 12.89
N CYS A 154 8.47 13.38 13.19
CA CYS A 154 7.20 13.10 13.83
C CYS A 154 6.01 13.18 12.89
N ALA A 155 5.14 12.18 13.01
CA ALA A 155 3.75 12.35 12.61
C ALA A 155 3.13 13.40 13.53
N GLN A 156 2.61 14.48 12.98
CA GLN A 156 1.77 15.42 13.74
C GLN A 156 0.40 14.76 13.88
N ALA A 157 0.06 14.44 15.13
CA ALA A 157 -1.29 14.11 15.55
C ALA A 157 -2.10 15.39 15.70
#